data_AF-A0A535KHL0-F1
#
_entry.id   AF-A0A535KHL0-F1
#
_cell.length_a   1.000
_cell.length_b   1.000
_cell.length_c   1.000
_cell.angle_alpha   90.00
_cell.angle_beta   90.00
_cell.angle_gamma   90.00
#
_symmetry.space_group_name_H-M   'P 1'
#
loop_
_entity.id
_entity.type
_entity.pdbx_description
1 polymer ?
#
loop_
_entity_poly.entity_id
_entity_poly.type
_entity_poly.pdbx_seq_one_letter_code
_entity_poly.pdbx_strand_id
1 'polypeptide(L)'
;MLSINSVNGAYTASGPVNVPSGQIAFDPGTGSLYLLGNQGLFKVDPVSGTATAVARLAGGGDILSMAVVPGANRIYLADNQFTFDGVSSQFSYQILSVDTLSGATTSSPGLPGRLGFVVYDSSAGLLMTADAENLFSIDPATGVETAITPIPFNTNPNSLPAFAGAVDPATNTVYLHLQTFDFFNPLDQIISINDQTGDFSLGPNVSAPQLESLYFEPDVTVTPDGIKADVQSALASGAITKAGIAKTLIAELNDAEAARTRGQCKTAGNIYQQFINDLNAQRGKSIAVATASRLVSEAQFLIGNCP
;
A
#
# COMPACT_ATOMS: atom_id res chain seq x y z
N MET A 1 -0.60 -17.02 6.30
CA MET A 1 -1.18 -15.87 5.58
C MET A 1 -1.97 -16.39 4.40
N LEU A 2 -3.02 -15.69 3.96
CA LEU A 2 -3.81 -16.08 2.80
C LEU A 2 -3.51 -15.13 1.64
N SER A 3 -3.30 -15.67 0.45
CA SER A 3 -3.40 -14.93 -0.82
C SER A 3 -4.79 -15.19 -1.38
N ILE A 4 -5.59 -14.14 -1.57
CA ILE A 4 -6.96 -14.23 -2.05
C ILE A 4 -7.02 -13.57 -3.43
N ASN A 5 -7.61 -14.24 -4.41
CA ASN A 5 -7.93 -13.66 -5.70
C ASN A 5 -9.17 -12.76 -5.53
N SER A 6 -9.02 -11.46 -5.74
CA SER A 6 -10.07 -10.46 -5.56
C SER A 6 -11.26 -10.63 -6.50
N VAL A 7 -11.09 -11.28 -7.65
CA VAL A 7 -12.13 -11.47 -8.67
C VAL A 7 -13.08 -12.61 -8.32
N ASN A 8 -12.55 -13.73 -7.81
CA ASN A 8 -13.33 -14.96 -7.60
C ASN A 8 -13.29 -15.51 -6.17
N GLY A 9 -12.56 -14.87 -5.27
CA GLY A 9 -12.42 -15.27 -3.87
C GLY A 9 -11.61 -16.56 -3.64
N ALA A 10 -11.04 -17.16 -4.68
CA ALA A 10 -10.18 -18.33 -4.53
C ALA A 10 -8.94 -17.93 -3.72
N TYR A 11 -8.51 -18.78 -2.79
CA TYR A 11 -7.40 -18.47 -1.92
C TYR A 11 -6.37 -19.59 -1.82
N THR A 12 -5.13 -19.20 -1.53
CA THR A 12 -4.04 -20.11 -1.16
C THR A 12 -3.45 -19.69 0.18
N ALA A 13 -3.04 -20.67 0.98
CA ALA A 13 -2.35 -20.41 2.22
C ALA A 13 -0.83 -20.45 2.01
N SER A 14 -0.13 -19.45 2.52
CA SER A 14 1.33 -19.48 2.68
C SER A 14 1.75 -20.52 3.72
N GLY A 15 3.05 -20.79 3.81
CA GLY A 15 3.62 -21.42 5.00
C GLY A 15 3.35 -20.62 6.30
N PRO A 16 3.55 -21.22 7.48
CA PRO A 16 3.31 -20.55 8.76
C PRO A 16 4.20 -19.32 8.93
N VAL A 17 3.61 -18.21 9.35
CA VAL A 17 4.35 -16.98 9.66
C VAL A 17 5.00 -17.15 11.03
N ASN A 18 6.32 -16.97 11.09
CA ASN A 18 7.14 -17.26 12.28
C ASN A 18 7.28 -16.07 13.25
N VAL A 19 6.42 -15.07 13.13
CA VAL A 19 6.36 -13.87 13.99
C VAL A 19 4.90 -13.56 14.35
N PRO A 20 4.61 -12.92 15.51
CA PRO A 20 3.25 -12.49 15.86
C PRO A 20 2.65 -11.60 14.77
N SER A 21 1.40 -11.88 14.39
CA SER A 21 0.68 -11.16 13.35
C SER A 21 0.05 -9.88 13.87
N GLY A 22 0.29 -8.76 13.19
CA GLY A 22 -0.49 -7.53 13.29
C GLY A 22 -0.90 -7.07 11.89
N GLN A 23 -0.80 -5.77 11.59
CA GLN A 23 -1.13 -5.24 10.26
C GLN A 23 -0.18 -5.77 9.18
N ILE A 24 -0.70 -5.98 7.97
CA ILE A 24 0.09 -6.26 6.76
C ILE A 24 -0.10 -5.11 5.77
N ALA A 25 0.97 -4.75 5.04
CA ALA A 25 0.92 -3.73 4.01
C ALA A 25 1.85 -4.11 2.85
N PHE A 26 1.40 -3.86 1.64
CA PHE A 26 2.17 -4.10 0.42
C PHE A 26 2.76 -2.79 -0.09
N ASP A 27 4.04 -2.80 -0.44
CA ASP A 27 4.70 -1.72 -1.18
C ASP A 27 4.63 -2.03 -2.69
N PRO A 28 3.74 -1.37 -3.44
CA PRO A 28 3.63 -1.61 -4.88
C PRO A 28 4.84 -1.11 -5.67
N GLY A 29 5.63 -0.18 -5.13
CA GLY A 29 6.82 0.33 -5.79
C GLY A 29 8.01 -0.62 -5.72
N THR A 30 8.14 -1.39 -4.64
CA THR A 30 9.22 -2.39 -4.50
C THR A 30 8.76 -3.84 -4.62
N GLY A 31 7.45 -4.10 -4.65
CA GLY A 31 6.88 -5.44 -4.60
C GLY A 31 7.10 -6.14 -3.27
N SER A 32 7.36 -5.39 -2.19
CA SER A 32 7.66 -5.94 -0.87
C SER A 32 6.41 -6.03 -0.02
N LEU A 33 6.22 -7.15 0.68
CA LEU A 33 5.18 -7.30 1.70
C LEU A 33 5.78 -7.07 3.08
N TYR A 34 5.17 -6.17 3.85
CA TYR A 34 5.56 -5.85 5.21
C TYR A 34 4.50 -6.31 6.20
N LEU A 35 4.97 -6.72 7.37
CA LEU A 35 4.15 -7.10 8.51
C LEU A 35 4.62 -6.29 9.72
N LEU A 36 3.69 -5.56 10.31
CA LEU A 36 3.86 -4.91 11.59
C LEU A 36 3.38 -5.88 12.66
N GLY A 37 4.28 -6.28 13.56
CA GLY A 37 3.96 -7.10 14.72
C GLY A 37 4.44 -6.46 16.01
N ASN A 38 4.05 -7.01 17.16
CA ASN A 38 4.35 -6.42 18.48
C ASN A 38 5.86 -6.30 18.80
N GLN A 39 6.74 -6.94 18.02
CA GLN A 39 8.19 -6.90 18.22
C GLN A 39 8.94 -6.08 17.17
N GLY A 40 8.24 -5.60 16.14
CA GLY A 40 8.85 -4.80 15.10
C GLY A 40 8.17 -4.87 13.73
N LEU A 41 8.86 -4.28 12.77
CA LEU A 41 8.53 -4.33 11.36
C LEU A 41 9.31 -5.45 10.68
N PHE A 42 8.63 -6.28 9.92
CA PHE A 42 9.20 -7.43 9.22
C PHE A 42 8.86 -7.37 7.73
N LYS A 43 9.78 -7.83 6.89
CA LYS A 43 9.52 -8.15 5.49
C LYS A 43 9.14 -9.62 5.40
N VAL A 44 8.04 -9.93 4.72
CA VAL A 44 7.49 -11.29 4.64
C VAL A 44 7.58 -11.80 3.20
N ASP A 45 8.06 -13.03 3.04
CA ASP A 45 7.91 -13.77 1.79
C ASP A 45 6.46 -14.30 1.70
N PRO A 46 5.67 -13.86 0.71
CA PRO A 46 4.27 -14.21 0.64
C PRO A 46 4.00 -15.70 0.34
N VAL A 47 4.97 -16.42 -0.21
CA VAL A 47 4.85 -17.83 -0.56
C VAL A 47 5.20 -18.71 0.65
N SER A 48 6.39 -18.49 1.22
CA SER A 48 6.88 -19.33 2.31
C SER A 48 6.34 -18.91 3.69
N GLY A 49 5.89 -17.66 3.84
CA GLY A 49 5.55 -17.08 5.14
C GLY A 49 6.76 -16.67 5.98
N THR A 50 7.98 -16.81 5.45
CA THR A 50 9.21 -16.45 6.15
C THR A 50 9.26 -14.95 6.40
N ALA A 51 9.40 -14.53 7.65
CA ALA A 51 9.57 -13.13 8.03
C ALA A 51 11.03 -12.81 8.37
N THR A 52 11.54 -11.71 7.82
CA THR A 52 12.87 -11.14 8.11
C THR A 52 12.69 -9.79 8.78
N ALA A 53 13.36 -9.56 9.91
CA ALA A 53 13.26 -8.28 10.62
C ALA A 53 13.83 -7.13 9.77
N VAL A 54 13.07 -6.05 9.68
CA VAL A 54 13.48 -4.78 9.03
C VAL A 54 13.90 -3.79 10.13
N ALA A 55 13.02 -3.57 11.10
CA ALA A 55 13.30 -2.71 12.25
C ALA A 55 12.76 -3.35 13.52
N ARG A 56 13.56 -3.29 14.60
CA ARG A 56 13.11 -3.68 15.94
C ARG A 56 12.58 -2.44 16.63
N LEU A 57 11.33 -2.52 17.05
CA LEU A 57 10.65 -1.41 17.73
C LEU A 57 10.83 -1.63 19.23
N ALA A 58 11.35 -0.63 19.94
CA ALA A 58 11.56 -0.74 21.38
C ALA A 58 10.20 -0.95 22.05
N GLY A 59 10.06 -2.02 22.84
CA GLY A 59 8.80 -2.30 23.54
C GLY A 59 8.42 -1.14 24.47
N GLY A 60 7.12 -0.81 24.50
CA GLY A 60 6.57 0.26 25.35
C GLY A 60 5.44 1.05 24.69
N GLY A 61 5.47 1.18 23.36
CA GLY A 61 4.40 1.82 22.57
C GLY A 61 3.38 0.84 22.02
N ASP A 62 2.15 1.32 21.86
CA ASP A 62 1.07 0.71 21.11
C ASP A 62 1.14 1.18 19.65
N ILE A 63 1.88 0.43 18.84
CA ILE A 63 2.05 0.71 17.41
C ILE A 63 0.95 -0.04 16.66
N LEU A 64 -0.11 0.71 16.33
CA LEU A 64 -1.36 0.15 15.85
C LEU A 64 -1.48 0.15 14.33
N SER A 65 -0.72 1.01 13.64
CA SER A 65 -0.87 1.22 12.22
C SER A 65 0.42 1.61 11.52
N MET A 66 0.53 1.24 10.25
CA MET A 66 1.58 1.62 9.32
C MET A 66 1.04 2.13 8.00
N ALA A 67 1.74 3.12 7.43
CA ALA A 67 1.55 3.62 6.09
C ALA A 67 2.84 3.46 5.29
N VAL A 68 2.75 2.78 4.14
CA VAL A 68 3.88 2.55 3.23
C VAL A 68 3.98 3.70 2.25
N VAL A 69 5.18 4.24 2.04
CA VAL A 69 5.46 5.20 0.97
C VAL A 69 5.96 4.42 -0.26
N PRO A 70 5.14 4.30 -1.33
CA PRO A 70 5.46 3.41 -2.45
C PRO A 70 6.82 3.72 -3.08
N GLY A 71 7.71 2.72 -3.17
CA GLY A 71 9.01 2.83 -3.83
C GLY A 71 10.06 3.71 -3.11
N ALA A 72 9.70 4.41 -2.03
CA ALA A 72 10.59 5.33 -1.34
C ALA A 72 11.44 4.67 -0.25
N ASN A 73 11.32 3.34 -0.06
CA ASN A 73 11.93 2.59 1.04
C ASN A 73 11.63 3.20 2.41
N ARG A 74 10.41 3.71 2.60
CA ARG A 74 9.98 4.37 3.82
C ARG A 74 8.62 3.86 4.26
N ILE A 75 8.49 3.63 5.56
CA ILE A 75 7.23 3.30 6.22
C ILE A 75 7.07 4.23 7.42
N TYR A 76 5.88 4.82 7.56
CA TYR A 76 5.48 5.59 8.73
C TYR A 76 4.66 4.71 9.66
N LEU A 77 4.96 4.73 10.95
CA LEU A 77 4.24 4.00 11.97
C LEU A 77 3.57 4.99 12.93
N ALA A 78 2.32 4.71 13.29
CA ALA A 78 1.62 5.41 14.36
C ALA A 78 2.08 4.87 15.71
N ASP A 79 2.87 5.64 16.45
CA ASP A 79 3.40 5.23 17.75
C ASP A 79 2.67 5.94 18.89
N ASN A 80 1.85 5.17 19.62
CA ASN A 80 1.09 5.64 20.77
C ASN A 80 1.78 5.15 22.05
N GLN A 81 2.38 6.06 22.81
CA GLN A 81 3.04 5.71 24.07
C GLN A 81 2.09 5.95 25.23
N PHE A 82 1.99 4.97 26.13
CA PHE A 82 1.26 5.10 27.38
C PHE A 82 2.25 5.11 28.55
N THR A 83 2.15 6.13 29.39
CA THR A 83 2.94 6.24 30.61
C THR A 83 2.01 6.34 31.82
N PHE A 84 2.31 5.55 32.84
CA PHE A 84 1.65 5.63 34.14
C PHE A 84 2.72 5.79 35.22
N ASP A 85 2.71 6.94 35.90
CA ASP A 85 3.69 7.28 36.93
C ASP A 85 3.22 6.89 38.35
N GLY A 86 2.14 6.12 38.46
CA GLY A 86 1.51 5.77 39.74
C GLY A 86 0.43 6.76 40.19
N VAL A 87 0.33 7.93 39.55
CA VAL A 87 -0.61 9.01 39.93
C VAL A 87 -1.44 9.47 38.73
N SER A 88 -0.85 9.50 37.55
CA SER A 88 -1.47 9.97 36.31
C SER A 88 -1.15 9.03 35.15
N SER A 89 -2.11 8.96 34.23
CA SER A 89 -1.99 8.27 32.96
C SER A 89 -1.83 9.31 31.87
N GLN A 90 -0.73 9.24 31.12
CA GLN A 90 -0.47 10.16 30.01
C GLN A 90 -0.23 9.35 28.72
N PHE A 91 -0.94 9.76 27.67
CA PHE A 91 -0.69 9.32 26.30
C PHE A 91 0.16 10.36 25.57
N SER A 92 1.10 9.89 24.77
CA SER A 92 1.82 10.72 23.80
C SER A 92 1.88 10.02 22.46
N TYR A 93 1.79 10.80 21.39
CA TYR A 93 1.64 10.31 20.03
C TYR A 93 2.80 10.81 19.18
N GLN A 94 3.40 9.95 18.38
CA GLN A 94 4.48 10.32 17.44
C GLN A 94 4.37 9.51 16.14
N ILE A 95 4.91 10.05 15.06
CA ILE A 95 5.19 9.27 13.85
C ILE A 95 6.60 8.72 13.96
N LEU A 96 6.72 7.40 13.87
CA LEU A 96 8.01 6.74 13.72
C LEU A 96 8.24 6.45 12.24
N SER A 97 9.24 7.12 11.66
CA SER A 97 9.70 6.85 10.30
C SER A 97 10.70 5.70 10.31
N VAL A 98 10.51 4.71 9.43
CA VAL A 98 11.42 3.58 9.23
C VAL A 98 12.00 3.64 7.82
N ASP A 99 13.32 3.65 7.71
CA ASP A 99 14.04 3.37 6.47
C ASP A 99 14.12 1.85 6.27
N THR A 100 13.50 1.34 5.21
CA THR A 100 13.34 -0.11 5.02
C THR A 100 14.57 -0.81 4.47
N LEU A 101 15.61 -0.05 4.06
CA LEU A 101 16.89 -0.60 3.60
C LEU A 101 17.86 -0.81 4.77
N SER A 102 17.93 0.17 5.66
CA SER A 102 18.86 0.19 6.80
C SER A 102 18.23 -0.29 8.11
N GLY A 103 16.90 -0.27 8.20
CA GLY A 103 16.17 -0.50 9.46
C GLY A 103 16.25 0.66 10.45
N ALA A 104 16.85 1.79 10.05
CA ALA A 104 16.96 2.97 10.90
C ALA A 104 15.58 3.58 11.18
N THR A 105 15.37 4.00 12.42
CA THR A 105 14.13 4.63 12.87
C THR A 105 14.36 6.09 13.27
N THR A 106 13.37 6.94 13.05
CA THR A 106 13.40 8.36 13.46
C THR A 106 12.01 8.77 13.92
N SER A 107 11.93 9.29 15.14
CA SER A 107 10.69 9.80 15.73
C SER A 107 10.45 11.25 15.35
N SER A 108 9.20 11.59 15.05
CA SER A 108 8.73 12.98 15.02
C SER A 108 8.69 13.57 16.44
N PRO A 109 8.62 14.90 16.58
CA PRO A 109 8.05 15.52 17.78
C PRO A 109 6.63 15.00 18.08
N GLY A 110 6.18 15.20 19.32
CA GLY A 110 4.87 14.74 19.77
C GLY A 110 3.71 15.42 19.06
N LEU A 111 2.68 14.65 18.71
CA LEU A 111 1.45 15.11 18.08
C LEU A 111 0.39 15.48 19.14
N PRO A 112 -0.49 16.44 18.84
CA PRO A 112 -1.58 16.82 19.73
C PRO A 112 -2.74 15.81 19.71
N GLY A 113 -2.97 15.12 18.59
CA GLY A 113 -4.08 14.22 18.36
C GLY A 113 -3.74 12.74 18.57
N ARG A 114 -4.78 11.91 18.74
CA ARG A 114 -4.65 10.46 18.88
C ARG A 114 -4.46 9.81 17.50
N LEU A 115 -3.47 8.91 17.39
CA LEU A 115 -3.23 8.16 16.16
C LEU A 115 -3.91 6.78 16.20
N GLY A 116 -5.14 6.72 15.70
CA GLY A 116 -5.86 5.45 15.54
C GLY A 116 -5.38 4.63 14.34
N PHE A 117 -5.06 5.32 13.25
CA PHE A 117 -4.53 4.73 12.01
C PHE A 117 -3.72 5.78 11.25
N VAL A 118 -2.91 5.33 10.29
CA VAL A 118 -2.26 6.21 9.31
C VAL A 118 -2.39 5.65 7.90
N VAL A 119 -2.60 6.53 6.93
CA VAL A 119 -2.63 6.21 5.49
C VAL A 119 -1.76 7.20 4.72
N TYR A 120 -1.36 6.84 3.50
CA TYR A 120 -0.50 7.69 2.68
C TYR A 120 -1.06 7.84 1.27
N ASP A 121 -1.26 9.08 0.83
CA ASP A 121 -1.52 9.40 -0.57
C ASP A 121 -0.18 9.68 -1.28
N SER A 122 0.15 8.82 -2.25
CA SER A 122 1.39 8.93 -3.02
C SER A 122 1.35 9.96 -4.13
N SER A 123 0.17 10.37 -4.62
CA SER A 123 0.06 11.42 -5.63
C SER A 123 0.26 12.80 -5.01
N ALA A 124 -0.26 13.00 -3.80
CA ALA A 124 -0.18 14.25 -3.05
C ALA A 124 1.03 14.32 -2.11
N GLY A 125 1.64 13.18 -1.79
CA GLY A 125 2.73 13.09 -0.82
C GLY A 125 2.26 13.34 0.62
N LEU A 126 1.03 12.95 0.94
CA LEU A 126 0.37 13.25 2.20
C LEU A 126 0.30 12.01 3.10
N LEU A 127 0.88 12.11 4.29
CA LEU A 127 0.59 11.20 5.40
C LEU A 127 -0.65 11.73 6.12
N MET A 128 -1.64 10.87 6.36
CA MET A 128 -2.92 11.29 6.91
C MET A 128 -3.41 10.40 8.04
N THR A 129 -4.23 10.99 8.90
CA THR A 129 -5.02 10.32 9.95
C THR A 129 -6.38 11.03 10.06
N ALA A 130 -7.30 10.49 10.86
CA ALA A 130 -8.57 11.14 11.14
C ALA A 130 -9.01 10.95 12.58
N ASP A 131 -9.83 11.87 13.07
CA ASP A 131 -10.58 11.73 14.31
C ASP A 131 -12.10 11.78 14.04
N ALA A 132 -12.88 12.02 15.08
CA ALA A 132 -14.34 12.13 14.97
C ALA A 132 -14.81 13.33 14.13
N GLU A 133 -13.96 14.34 13.96
CA GLU A 133 -14.32 15.66 13.47
C GLU A 133 -13.63 16.02 12.17
N ASN A 134 -12.41 15.54 11.91
CA ASN A 134 -11.61 15.97 10.77
C ASN A 134 -10.72 14.85 10.21
N LEU A 135 -10.47 14.94 8.91
CA LEU A 135 -9.30 14.33 8.28
C LEU A 135 -8.12 15.28 8.44
N PHE A 136 -6.96 14.78 8.85
CA PHE A 136 -5.73 15.56 9.01
C PHE A 136 -4.63 15.05 8.09
N SER A 137 -3.84 15.98 7.57
CA SER A 137 -2.48 15.69 7.12
C SER A 137 -1.52 15.81 8.30
N ILE A 138 -0.45 15.02 8.26
CA ILE A 138 0.60 14.98 9.27
C ILE A 138 1.92 15.25 8.57
N ASP A 139 2.69 16.21 9.08
CA ASP A 139 4.10 16.33 8.72
C ASP A 139 4.93 15.38 9.60
N PRO A 140 5.47 14.28 9.05
CA PRO A 140 6.20 13.28 9.83
C PRO A 140 7.55 13.78 10.35
N ALA A 141 8.08 14.90 9.86
CA ALA A 141 9.31 15.49 10.37
C ALA A 141 9.08 16.40 11.58
N THR A 142 7.92 17.09 11.62
CA THR A 142 7.62 18.09 12.65
C THR A 142 6.54 17.68 13.63
N GLY A 143 5.75 16.65 13.32
CA GLY A 143 4.59 16.22 14.14
C GLY A 143 3.41 17.19 14.06
N VAL A 144 3.41 18.12 13.09
CA VAL A 144 2.31 19.08 12.91
C VAL A 144 1.14 18.38 12.21
N GLU A 145 -0.04 18.48 12.81
CA GLU A 145 -1.32 18.08 12.21
C GLU A 145 -1.99 19.29 11.56
N THR A 146 -2.45 19.15 10.32
CA THR A 146 -3.23 20.18 9.61
C THR A 146 -4.53 19.58 9.12
N ALA A 147 -5.66 20.13 9.59
CA ALA A 147 -6.98 19.70 9.15
C ALA A 147 -7.16 19.92 7.64
N ILE A 148 -7.56 18.88 6.93
CA ILE A 148 -7.86 18.89 5.50
C ILE A 148 -9.32 19.28 5.30
N THR A 149 -10.23 18.52 5.90
CA THR A 149 -11.67 18.74 5.81
C THR A 149 -12.37 18.27 7.07
N PRO A 150 -13.42 18.97 7.54
CA PRO A 150 -14.32 18.44 8.55
C PRO A 150 -15.04 17.19 8.03
N ILE A 151 -15.18 16.21 8.89
CA ILE A 151 -15.97 15.02 8.66
C ILE A 151 -17.37 15.28 9.24
N PRO A 152 -18.44 15.29 8.41
CA PRO A 152 -19.74 15.83 8.80
C PRO A 152 -20.60 14.90 9.69
N PHE A 153 -20.00 14.15 10.64
CA PHE A 153 -20.72 13.19 11.51
C PHE A 153 -21.45 13.82 12.70
N ASN A 154 -21.91 15.06 12.57
CA ASN A 154 -22.54 15.82 13.67
C ASN A 154 -23.87 15.24 14.21
N THR A 155 -24.34 14.08 13.74
CA THR A 155 -25.60 13.48 14.19
C THR A 155 -25.47 12.22 15.06
N ASN A 156 -24.32 11.52 15.07
CA ASN A 156 -24.13 10.35 15.94
C ASN A 156 -22.79 10.41 16.68
N PRO A 157 -22.78 10.78 17.97
CA PRO A 157 -21.55 10.89 18.75
C PRO A 157 -20.86 9.54 19.01
N ASN A 158 -21.49 8.43 18.65
CA ASN A 158 -20.91 7.09 18.78
C ASN A 158 -20.19 6.62 17.50
N SER A 159 -20.16 7.44 16.44
CA SER A 159 -19.51 7.11 15.18
C SER A 159 -18.09 7.68 15.13
N LEU A 160 -17.10 6.82 14.86
CA LEU A 160 -15.68 7.18 14.82
C LEU A 160 -15.00 6.49 13.64
N PRO A 161 -14.15 7.18 12.87
CA PRO A 161 -13.19 6.52 11.99
C PRO A 161 -12.30 5.61 12.83
N ALA A 162 -12.20 4.34 12.45
CA ALA A 162 -11.55 3.32 13.25
C ALA A 162 -10.76 2.34 12.37
N PHE A 163 -9.77 1.67 12.97
CA PHE A 163 -9.04 0.45 12.58
C PHE A 163 -8.41 0.33 11.17
N ALA A 164 -9.07 0.80 10.12
CA ALA A 164 -8.68 0.57 8.74
C ALA A 164 -8.86 1.80 7.85
N GLY A 165 -7.89 2.00 6.95
CA GLY A 165 -7.98 2.98 5.89
C GLY A 165 -7.22 2.52 4.65
N ALA A 166 -7.64 3.01 3.49
CA ALA A 166 -6.98 2.80 2.21
C ALA A 166 -7.08 4.09 1.37
N VAL A 167 -6.22 4.22 0.37
CA VAL A 167 -6.19 5.41 -0.50
C VAL A 167 -6.19 4.98 -1.95
N ASP A 168 -7.04 5.63 -2.74
CA ASP A 168 -6.90 5.70 -4.19
C ASP A 168 -6.13 6.96 -4.57
N PRO A 169 -4.81 6.87 -4.82
CA PRO A 169 -4.01 8.03 -5.18
C PRO A 169 -4.33 8.57 -6.58
N ALA A 170 -5.03 7.83 -7.45
CA ALA A 170 -5.38 8.31 -8.78
C ALA A 170 -6.50 9.36 -8.74
N THR A 171 -7.39 9.24 -7.75
CA THR A 171 -8.51 10.16 -7.54
C THR A 171 -8.36 11.01 -6.28
N ASN A 172 -7.28 10.82 -5.54
CA ASN A 172 -7.03 11.41 -4.22
C ASN A 172 -8.16 11.11 -3.23
N THR A 173 -8.68 9.88 -3.28
CA THR A 173 -9.80 9.44 -2.45
C THR A 173 -9.29 8.58 -1.31
N VAL A 174 -9.52 9.04 -0.08
CA VAL A 174 -9.25 8.29 1.14
C VAL A 174 -10.51 7.52 1.54
N TYR A 175 -10.38 6.21 1.71
CA TYR A 175 -11.41 5.34 2.23
C TYR A 175 -11.12 5.01 3.68
N LEU A 176 -12.06 5.28 4.58
CA LEU A 176 -11.91 4.97 6.00
C LEU A 176 -13.05 4.07 6.46
N HIS A 177 -12.74 3.15 7.40
CA HIS A 177 -13.77 2.44 8.13
C HIS A 177 -14.38 3.38 9.17
N LEU A 178 -15.70 3.56 9.08
CA LEU A 178 -16.51 4.23 10.08
C LEU A 178 -17.22 3.18 10.91
N GLN A 179 -16.91 3.15 12.20
CA GLN A 179 -17.60 2.29 13.15
C GLN A 179 -18.54 3.13 14.00
N THR A 180 -19.80 2.68 14.10
CA THR A 180 -20.75 3.20 15.08
C THR A 180 -20.84 2.24 16.25
N PHE A 181 -20.39 2.70 17.42
CA PHE A 181 -20.43 1.93 18.66
C PHE A 181 -21.84 2.01 19.29
N ASP A 182 -22.72 1.10 18.87
CA ASP A 182 -23.97 0.81 19.56
C ASP A 182 -23.88 -0.58 20.20
N PHE A 183 -24.09 -0.68 21.51
CA PHE A 183 -24.03 -1.93 22.28
C PHE A 183 -24.94 -3.03 21.73
N PHE A 184 -26.02 -2.67 21.05
CA PHE A 184 -26.98 -3.64 20.54
C PHE A 184 -26.91 -3.86 19.04
N ASN A 185 -26.29 -2.95 18.29
CA ASN A 185 -26.23 -3.01 16.84
C ASN A 185 -25.03 -2.21 16.28
N PRO A 186 -23.79 -2.68 16.47
CA PRO A 186 -22.63 -2.01 15.89
C PRO A 186 -22.79 -1.95 14.36
N LEU A 187 -22.51 -0.79 13.78
CA LEU A 187 -22.57 -0.58 12.34
C LEU A 187 -21.17 -0.30 11.81
N ASP A 188 -20.79 -1.04 10.78
CA ASP A 188 -19.58 -0.83 10.01
C ASP A 188 -19.96 -0.23 8.65
N GLN A 189 -19.32 0.88 8.29
CA GLN A 189 -19.49 1.55 7.01
C GLN A 189 -18.11 1.91 6.44
N ILE A 190 -18.04 2.10 5.13
CA ILE A 190 -16.87 2.71 4.48
C ILE A 190 -17.26 4.12 4.08
N ILE A 191 -16.46 5.10 4.47
CA ILE A 191 -16.59 6.48 4.03
C ILE A 191 -15.51 6.78 3.02
N SER A 192 -15.78 7.69 2.09
CA SER A 192 -14.79 8.19 1.15
C SER A 192 -14.68 9.70 1.27
N ILE A 193 -13.45 10.20 1.32
CA ILE A 193 -13.13 11.62 1.42
C ILE A 193 -12.12 11.94 0.34
N ASN A 194 -12.41 12.91 -0.53
CA ASN A 194 -11.38 13.45 -1.41
C ASN A 194 -10.44 14.35 -0.59
N ASP A 195 -9.15 14.05 -0.54
CA ASP A 195 -8.20 14.77 0.31
C ASP A 195 -7.76 16.14 -0.24
N GLN A 196 -8.20 16.50 -1.45
CA GLN A 196 -7.94 17.80 -2.06
C GLN A 196 -9.17 18.72 -2.00
N THR A 197 -10.36 18.19 -2.24
CA THR A 197 -11.61 18.97 -2.29
C THR A 197 -12.39 18.92 -0.99
N GLY A 198 -12.14 17.91 -0.15
CA GLY A 198 -12.93 17.61 1.04
C GLY A 198 -14.28 16.95 0.74
N ASP A 199 -14.53 16.55 -0.52
CA ASP A 199 -15.79 15.91 -0.91
C ASP A 199 -15.99 14.61 -0.12
N PHE A 200 -17.09 14.55 0.61
CA PHE A 200 -17.42 13.48 1.52
C PHE A 200 -18.56 12.61 0.98
N SER A 201 -18.43 11.30 1.11
CA SER A 201 -19.51 10.35 0.85
C SER A 201 -19.56 9.24 1.90
N LEU A 202 -20.77 8.93 2.36
CA LEU A 202 -21.04 7.85 3.29
C LEU A 202 -21.50 6.61 2.52
N GLY A 203 -20.76 5.51 2.65
CA GLY A 203 -21.14 4.23 2.06
C GLY A 203 -22.27 3.51 2.81
N PRO A 204 -22.82 2.44 2.23
CA PRO A 204 -23.82 1.61 2.88
C PRO A 204 -23.24 0.83 4.07
N ASN A 205 -24.12 0.29 4.92
CA ASN A 205 -23.71 -0.65 5.96
C ASN A 205 -23.09 -1.90 5.35
N VAL A 206 -21.94 -2.31 5.88
CA VAL A 206 -21.27 -3.56 5.54
C VAL A 206 -22.00 -4.68 6.28
N SER A 207 -22.45 -5.70 5.54
CA SER A 207 -23.26 -6.80 6.10
C SER A 207 -22.45 -7.80 6.95
N ALA A 208 -21.12 -7.67 6.98
CA ALA A 208 -20.24 -8.48 7.79
C ALA A 208 -19.90 -7.70 9.07
N PRO A 209 -20.22 -8.22 10.26
CA PRO A 209 -19.77 -7.58 11.49
C PRO A 209 -18.24 -7.71 11.56
N GLN A 210 -17.56 -6.59 11.81
CA GLN A 210 -16.11 -6.46 12.00
C GLN A 210 -15.29 -6.28 10.71
N LEU A 211 -15.31 -5.06 10.19
CA LEU A 211 -14.31 -4.60 9.23
C LEU A 211 -13.00 -4.28 9.96
N GLU A 212 -11.94 -5.04 9.69
CA GLU A 212 -10.65 -4.92 10.41
C GLU A 212 -9.52 -4.35 9.54
N SER A 213 -9.66 -4.40 8.21
CA SER A 213 -8.65 -3.92 7.29
C SER A 213 -9.27 -3.50 5.96
N LEU A 214 -8.62 -2.55 5.31
CA LEU A 214 -8.96 -2.05 3.98
C LEU A 214 -7.71 -2.08 3.11
N TYR A 215 -7.91 -2.42 1.85
CA TYR A 215 -6.88 -2.31 0.81
C TYR A 215 -7.56 -1.78 -0.44
N PHE A 216 -6.96 -0.76 -1.05
CA PHE A 216 -7.39 -0.29 -2.35
C PHE A 216 -6.61 -1.06 -3.40
N GLU A 217 -7.31 -1.89 -4.18
CA GLU A 217 -6.76 -2.52 -5.37
C GLU A 217 -6.89 -1.51 -6.52
N PRO A 218 -5.78 -0.88 -6.97
CA PRO A 218 -5.87 0.05 -8.08
C PRO A 218 -6.32 -0.69 -9.34
N ASP A 219 -7.15 -0.04 -10.15
CA ASP A 219 -7.44 -0.51 -11.50
C ASP A 219 -6.14 -0.42 -12.33
N VAL A 220 -5.39 -1.51 -12.36
CA VAL A 220 -4.19 -1.61 -13.19
C VAL A 220 -4.65 -1.85 -14.63
N THR A 221 -4.90 -0.77 -15.36
CA THR A 221 -5.01 -0.86 -16.81
C THR A 221 -3.62 -1.14 -17.35
N VAL A 222 -3.38 -2.41 -17.73
CA VAL A 222 -2.13 -2.77 -18.39
C VAL A 222 -2.09 -2.08 -19.75
N THR A 223 -1.13 -1.18 -19.93
CA THR A 223 -0.90 -0.44 -21.17
C THR A 223 0.53 -0.68 -21.67
N PRO A 224 0.81 -0.51 -22.97
CA PRO A 224 2.19 -0.56 -23.47
C PRO A 224 3.11 0.43 -22.76
N ASP A 225 2.63 1.64 -22.47
CA ASP A 225 3.35 2.66 -21.70
C ASP A 225 3.64 2.23 -20.26
N GLY A 226 2.67 1.60 -19.59
CA GLY A 226 2.86 1.05 -18.24
C GLY A 226 4.00 0.03 -18.19
N ILE A 227 4.01 -0.94 -19.11
CA ILE A 227 5.07 -1.96 -19.16
C ILE A 227 6.44 -1.31 -19.46
N LYS A 228 6.51 -0.27 -20.31
CA LYS A 228 7.76 0.47 -20.56
C LYS A 228 8.26 1.17 -19.29
N ALA A 229 7.37 1.81 -18.54
CA ALA A 229 7.70 2.44 -17.27
C ALA A 229 8.20 1.41 -16.25
N ASP A 230 7.58 0.23 -16.19
CA ASP A 230 8.01 -0.86 -15.30
C ASP A 230 9.40 -1.38 -15.66
N VAL A 231 9.75 -1.51 -16.94
CA VAL A 231 11.11 -1.87 -17.37
C VAL A 231 12.14 -0.80 -16.95
N GLN A 232 11.79 0.49 -17.05
CA GLN A 232 12.66 1.58 -16.60
C GLN A 232 12.85 1.60 -15.08
N SER A 233 11.76 1.43 -14.33
CA SER A 233 11.79 1.32 -12.86
C SER A 233 12.61 0.11 -12.41
N ALA A 234 12.46 -1.02 -13.10
CA ALA A 234 13.24 -2.22 -12.82
C ALA A 234 14.74 -2.02 -13.10
N LEU A 235 15.12 -1.23 -14.11
CA LEU A 235 16.52 -0.85 -14.33
C LEU A 235 17.02 0.08 -13.21
N ALA A 236 16.25 1.10 -12.84
CA ALA A 236 16.63 2.07 -11.81
C ALA A 236 16.82 1.41 -10.43
N SER A 237 15.97 0.44 -10.09
CA SER A 237 16.05 -0.35 -8.86
C SER A 237 17.12 -1.47 -8.89
N GLY A 238 17.75 -1.71 -10.04
CA GLY A 238 18.71 -2.81 -10.23
C GLY A 238 18.08 -4.20 -10.39
N ALA A 239 16.75 -4.30 -10.40
CA ALA A 239 16.04 -5.55 -10.73
C ALA A 239 16.30 -6.00 -12.19
N ILE A 240 16.63 -5.08 -13.09
CA ILE A 240 17.31 -5.34 -14.36
C ILE A 240 18.74 -4.81 -14.24
N THR A 241 19.72 -5.70 -14.25
CA THR A 241 21.12 -5.33 -13.94
C THR A 241 21.91 -4.81 -15.15
N LYS A 242 21.36 -4.93 -16.36
CA LYS A 242 22.04 -4.54 -17.60
C LYS A 242 21.18 -3.57 -18.42
N ALA A 243 21.65 -2.34 -18.57
CA ALA A 243 20.98 -1.30 -19.37
C ALA A 243 20.73 -1.72 -20.83
N GLY A 244 21.63 -2.53 -21.42
CA GLY A 244 21.45 -3.05 -22.77
C GLY A 244 20.21 -3.95 -22.91
N ILE A 245 19.87 -4.73 -21.88
CA ILE A 245 18.67 -5.58 -21.87
C ILE A 245 17.43 -4.72 -21.75
N ALA A 246 17.41 -3.77 -20.81
CA ALA A 246 16.30 -2.83 -20.67
C ALA A 246 16.03 -2.07 -21.97
N LYS A 247 17.09 -1.64 -22.68
CA LYS A 247 16.98 -0.97 -23.98
C LYS A 247 16.32 -1.84 -25.05
N THR A 248 16.71 -3.11 -25.17
CA THR A 248 16.08 -4.06 -26.11
C THR A 248 14.61 -4.26 -25.79
N LEU A 249 14.29 -4.53 -24.53
CA LEU A 249 12.92 -4.72 -24.05
C LEU A 249 12.02 -3.51 -24.35
N ILE A 250 12.52 -2.29 -24.10
CA ILE A 250 11.78 -1.05 -24.41
C ILE A 250 11.58 -0.88 -25.92
N ALA A 251 12.56 -1.27 -26.75
CA ALA A 251 12.43 -1.20 -28.20
C ALA A 251 11.31 -2.12 -28.71
N GLU A 252 11.25 -3.36 -28.21
CA GLU A 252 10.18 -4.30 -28.55
C GLU A 252 8.80 -3.77 -28.12
N LEU A 253 8.70 -3.17 -26.94
CA LEU A 253 7.44 -2.57 -26.47
C LEU A 253 7.01 -1.38 -27.34
N ASN A 254 7.93 -0.54 -27.79
CA ASN A 254 7.62 0.55 -28.74
C ASN A 254 7.12 0.00 -30.08
N ASP A 255 7.74 -1.06 -30.60
CA ASP A 255 7.33 -1.69 -31.86
C ASP A 255 5.95 -2.36 -31.73
N ALA A 256 5.70 -3.03 -30.60
CA ALA A 256 4.41 -3.66 -30.30
C ALA A 256 3.30 -2.62 -30.17
N GLU A 257 3.55 -1.52 -29.46
CA GLU A 257 2.64 -0.39 -29.35
C GLU A 257 2.32 0.20 -30.73
N ALA A 258 3.33 0.49 -31.54
CA ALA A 258 3.13 1.04 -32.87
C ALA A 258 2.28 0.09 -33.75
N ALA A 259 2.47 -1.22 -33.62
CA ALA A 259 1.62 -2.20 -34.29
C ALA A 259 0.17 -2.18 -33.78
N ARG A 260 -0.06 -2.05 -32.47
CA ARG A 260 -1.40 -1.90 -31.88
C ARG A 260 -2.10 -0.64 -32.37
N THR A 261 -1.42 0.50 -32.39
CA THR A 261 -1.99 1.77 -32.89
C THR A 261 -2.43 1.67 -34.34
N ARG A 262 -1.77 0.82 -35.14
CA ARG A 262 -2.15 0.51 -36.54
C ARG A 262 -3.23 -0.58 -36.67
N GLY A 263 -3.77 -1.11 -35.57
CA GLY A 263 -4.72 -2.24 -35.57
C GLY A 263 -4.10 -3.58 -36.00
N GLN A 264 -2.76 -3.70 -35.98
CA GLN A 264 -2.05 -4.89 -36.43
C GLN A 264 -1.89 -5.91 -35.29
N CYS A 265 -3.00 -6.42 -34.76
CA CYS A 265 -3.02 -7.25 -33.55
C CYS A 265 -2.14 -8.51 -33.63
N LYS A 266 -2.11 -9.19 -34.78
CA LYS A 266 -1.23 -10.35 -34.97
C LYS A 266 0.24 -9.97 -34.90
N THR A 267 0.62 -8.84 -35.52
CA THR A 267 1.99 -8.33 -35.48
C THR A 267 2.38 -7.93 -34.07
N ALA A 268 1.52 -7.17 -33.38
CA ALA A 268 1.74 -6.79 -31.99
C ALA A 268 1.88 -8.03 -31.08
N GLY A 269 1.01 -9.02 -31.25
CA GLY A 269 1.07 -10.28 -30.48
C GLY A 269 2.37 -11.04 -30.69
N ASN A 270 2.89 -11.10 -31.92
CA ASN A 270 4.18 -11.71 -32.20
C ASN A 270 5.34 -10.96 -31.53
N ILE A 271 5.29 -9.62 -31.48
CA ILE A 271 6.32 -8.80 -30.82
C ILE A 271 6.26 -8.99 -29.30
N TYR A 272 5.08 -8.98 -28.69
CA TYR A 272 4.94 -9.29 -27.25
C TYR A 272 5.41 -10.71 -26.93
N GLN A 273 5.19 -11.68 -27.82
CA GLN A 273 5.70 -13.03 -27.62
C GLN A 273 7.24 -13.07 -27.66
N GLN A 274 7.87 -12.27 -28.53
CA GLN A 274 9.33 -12.12 -28.53
C GLN A 274 9.82 -11.48 -27.22
N PHE A 275 9.19 -10.39 -26.79
CA PHE A 275 9.46 -9.76 -25.50
C PHE A 275 9.36 -10.75 -24.33
N ILE A 276 8.32 -11.59 -24.30
CA ILE A 276 8.16 -12.66 -23.30
C ILE A 276 9.30 -13.67 -23.37
N ASN A 277 9.76 -14.05 -24.57
CA ASN A 277 10.87 -14.98 -24.73
C ASN A 277 12.18 -14.38 -24.19
N ASP A 278 12.43 -13.11 -24.46
CA ASP A 278 13.61 -12.38 -23.99
C ASP A 278 13.61 -12.21 -22.46
N LEU A 279 12.45 -11.89 -21.87
CA LEU A 279 12.26 -11.88 -20.43
C LEU A 279 12.59 -13.24 -19.81
N ASN A 280 12.03 -14.32 -20.35
CA ASN A 280 12.27 -15.68 -19.85
C ASN A 280 13.74 -16.11 -20.01
N ALA A 281 14.40 -15.69 -21.09
CA ALA A 281 15.82 -15.99 -21.33
C ALA A 281 16.73 -15.32 -20.28
N GLN A 282 16.34 -14.15 -19.77
CA GLN A 282 17.11 -13.36 -18.79
C GLN A 282 16.65 -13.51 -17.34
N ARG A 283 15.51 -14.18 -17.11
CA ARG A 283 14.93 -14.43 -15.79
C ARG A 283 15.91 -15.14 -14.87
N GLY A 284 16.14 -14.58 -13.68
CA GLY A 284 17.10 -15.06 -12.69
C GLY A 284 18.57 -14.85 -13.06
N LYS A 285 18.86 -14.24 -14.22
CA LYS A 285 20.22 -13.89 -14.66
C LYS A 285 20.43 -12.39 -14.55
N SER A 286 19.95 -11.65 -15.55
CA SER A 286 20.06 -10.19 -15.62
C SER A 286 18.76 -9.50 -15.23
N ILE A 287 17.68 -10.25 -15.02
CA ILE A 287 16.36 -9.77 -14.59
C ILE A 287 15.92 -10.59 -13.38
N ALA A 288 15.50 -9.93 -12.30
CA ALA A 288 14.96 -10.58 -11.12
C ALA A 288 13.73 -11.44 -11.48
N VAL A 289 13.58 -12.59 -10.79
CA VAL A 289 12.53 -13.58 -11.10
C VAL A 289 11.12 -12.98 -11.01
N ALA A 290 10.86 -12.16 -9.99
CA ALA A 290 9.58 -11.49 -9.77
C ALA A 290 9.27 -10.46 -10.87
N THR A 291 10.26 -9.63 -11.23
CA THR A 291 10.13 -8.65 -12.33
C THR A 291 9.80 -9.32 -13.65
N ALA A 292 10.52 -10.38 -14.03
CA ALA A 292 10.23 -11.09 -15.27
C ALA A 292 8.82 -11.71 -15.26
N SER A 293 8.39 -12.28 -14.14
CA SER A 293 7.04 -12.83 -13.98
C SER A 293 5.95 -11.77 -14.18
N ARG A 294 6.10 -10.60 -13.57
CA ARG A 294 5.16 -9.48 -13.70
C ARG A 294 5.05 -9.02 -15.15
N LEU A 295 6.18 -8.69 -15.77
CA LEU A 295 6.22 -8.19 -17.15
C LEU A 295 5.68 -9.21 -18.17
N VAL A 296 5.90 -10.51 -17.95
CA VAL A 296 5.29 -11.57 -18.79
C VAL A 296 3.77 -11.57 -18.66
N SER A 297 3.24 -11.47 -17.43
CA SER A 297 1.79 -11.44 -17.18
C SER A 297 1.14 -10.24 -17.87
N GLU A 298 1.75 -9.06 -17.76
CA GLU A 298 1.27 -7.84 -18.41
C GLU A 298 1.31 -7.95 -19.94
N ALA A 299 2.40 -8.47 -20.52
CA ALA A 299 2.49 -8.68 -21.96
C ALA A 299 1.45 -9.70 -22.48
N GLN A 300 1.19 -10.77 -21.72
CA GLN A 300 0.12 -11.74 -22.02
C GLN A 300 -1.27 -11.09 -22.00
N PHE A 301 -1.52 -10.21 -21.04
CA PHE A 301 -2.75 -9.43 -21.01
C PHE A 301 -2.91 -8.57 -22.27
N LEU A 302 -1.85 -7.87 -22.71
CA LEU A 302 -1.92 -7.06 -23.93
C LEU A 302 -2.11 -7.89 -25.21
N ILE A 303 -1.59 -9.13 -25.27
CA ILE A 303 -1.86 -10.07 -26.36
C ILE A 303 -3.36 -10.42 -26.42
N GLY A 304 -3.97 -10.70 -25.27
CA GLY A 304 -5.39 -11.07 -25.17
C GLY A 304 -6.36 -9.89 -25.37
N ASN A 305 -5.89 -8.66 -25.14
CA ASN A 305 -6.70 -7.44 -25.17
C ASN A 305 -6.16 -6.45 -26.22
N CYS A 306 -6.13 -6.87 -27.48
CA CYS A 306 -5.87 -5.94 -28.58
C CYS A 306 -7.13 -5.10 -28.87
N PRO A 307 -7.00 -3.76 -29.02
CA PRO A 307 -8.13 -2.90 -29.38
C PRO A 307 -8.70 -3.20 -30.77
#